data_AF-A0A914Q661-F1
#
_entry.id   AF-A0A914Q661-F1
#
_cell.length_a   1.000
_cell.length_b   1.000
_cell.length_c   1.000
_cell.angle_alpha   90.00
_cell.angle_beta   90.00
_cell.angle_gamma   90.00
#
_symmetry.space_group_name_H-M   'P 1'
#
loop_
_entity.id
_entity.type
_entity.pdbx_description
1 polymer ?
#
loop_
_entity_poly.entity_id
_entity_poly.type
_entity_poly.pdbx_seq_one_letter_code
_entity_poly.pdbx_strand_id
1 'polypeptide(L)'
;MDATEDKVYDGYVLEARILEWSYLMEGMATIIEDKNGDVERLAVYNWSSLKEDFRKKFDEAIKTFRPNSIISIINPYMRMAKDMRSLIRVQSPEYIRLDYTSEDKKCFICGKEAKILPCSACLMARYCSKECQKFDWINFNHKEVCKHLKKFSNLVQK
;
A
#
# COMPACT_ATOMS: atom_id res chain seq x y z
N MET A 1 -22.16 -21.02 10.80
CA MET A 1 -21.23 -20.53 9.76
C MET A 1 -19.84 -20.71 10.31
N ASP A 2 -19.02 -21.54 9.66
CA ASP A 2 -17.61 -21.67 10.02
C ASP A 2 -16.87 -20.44 9.49
N ALA A 3 -16.41 -19.57 10.38
CA ALA A 3 -15.66 -18.36 10.03
C ALA A 3 -14.23 -18.65 9.50
N THR A 4 -13.86 -19.93 9.40
CA THR A 4 -12.56 -20.41 8.92
C THR A 4 -12.58 -20.93 7.48
N GLU A 5 -13.76 -21.16 6.88
CA GLU A 5 -13.92 -21.58 5.48
C GLU A 5 -13.89 -20.38 4.53
N ASP A 6 -13.14 -20.49 3.43
CA ASP A 6 -12.95 -19.40 2.46
C ASP A 6 -14.24 -19.15 1.63
N LYS A 7 -14.98 -18.07 1.92
CA LYS A 7 -16.16 -17.63 1.14
C LYS A 7 -15.88 -16.39 0.31
N VAL A 8 -15.34 -16.58 -0.90
CA VAL A 8 -15.02 -15.51 -1.83
C VAL A 8 -16.28 -14.74 -2.26
N TYR A 9 -16.21 -13.41 -2.28
CA TYR A 9 -17.26 -12.56 -2.86
C TYR A 9 -17.01 -12.38 -4.35
N ASP A 10 -17.36 -13.39 -5.16
CA ASP A 10 -17.15 -13.37 -6.61
C ASP A 10 -17.94 -12.25 -7.31
N GLY A 11 -17.25 -11.49 -8.17
CA GLY A 11 -17.83 -10.39 -8.94
C GLY A 11 -17.87 -9.05 -8.20
N TYR A 12 -17.33 -8.97 -6.98
CA TYR A 12 -17.27 -7.74 -6.20
C TYR A 12 -15.89 -7.09 -6.28
N VAL A 13 -15.86 -5.77 -6.16
CA VAL A 13 -14.64 -4.97 -6.06
C VAL A 13 -14.72 -4.12 -4.80
N LEU A 14 -13.67 -4.17 -3.99
CA LEU A 14 -13.47 -3.29 -2.85
C LEU A 14 -12.43 -2.24 -3.20
N GLU A 15 -12.83 -0.98 -3.21
CA GLU A 15 -11.93 0.16 -3.30
C GLU A 15 -11.43 0.52 -1.89
N ALA A 16 -10.11 0.62 -1.73
CA ALA A 16 -9.52 0.93 -0.44
C ALA A 16 -8.23 1.74 -0.55
N ARG A 17 -7.93 2.50 0.50
CA ARG A 17 -6.70 3.26 0.67
C ARG A 17 -5.74 2.51 1.58
N ILE A 18 -4.48 2.37 1.17
CA ILE A 18 -3.43 1.79 2.03
C ILE A 18 -3.03 2.81 3.10
N LEU A 19 -3.01 2.40 4.38
CA LEU A 19 -2.69 3.28 5.51
C LEU A 19 -1.23 3.17 5.95
N GLU A 20 -0.61 2.00 5.81
CA GLU A 20 0.75 1.76 6.30
C GLU A 20 1.63 1.00 5.30
N TRP A 21 2.92 0.92 5.62
CA TRP A 21 3.87 0.17 4.81
C TRP A 21 3.52 -1.31 4.83
N SER A 22 3.62 -1.95 3.66
CA SER A 22 3.38 -3.38 3.55
C SER A 22 4.59 -4.17 4.07
N TYR A 23 4.32 -5.22 4.84
CA TYR A 23 5.35 -6.11 5.42
C TYR A 23 5.26 -7.51 4.81
N LEU A 24 6.41 -8.21 4.73
CA LEU A 24 6.47 -9.60 4.27
C LEU A 24 6.46 -10.58 5.43
N MET A 25 5.61 -11.59 5.34
CA MET A 25 5.68 -12.83 6.11
C MET A 25 5.47 -14.02 5.16
N GLU A 26 4.48 -14.88 5.40
CA GLU A 26 4.00 -15.90 4.44
C GLU A 26 3.25 -15.30 3.23
N GLY A 27 3.01 -13.99 3.26
CA GLY A 27 2.43 -13.15 2.23
C GLY A 27 2.74 -11.68 2.52
N MET A 28 2.22 -10.76 1.71
CA MET A 28 2.27 -9.33 2.00
C MET A 28 1.11 -8.96 2.93
N ALA A 29 1.37 -8.24 4.01
CA ALA A 29 0.35 -7.73 4.93
C ALA A 29 0.41 -6.20 5.05
N THR A 30 -0.75 -5.55 5.14
CA THR A 30 -0.87 -4.09 5.35
C THR A 30 -2.23 -3.75 6.00
N ILE A 31 -2.47 -2.47 6.25
CA ILE A 31 -3.75 -1.91 6.72
C ILE A 31 -4.36 -1.07 5.61
N ILE A 32 -5.67 -1.22 5.42
CA ILE A 32 -6.44 -0.47 4.45
C ILE A 32 -7.65 0.20 5.10
N GLU A 33 -8.15 1.26 4.48
CA GLU A 33 -9.37 1.97 4.84
C GLU A 33 -10.29 2.02 3.61
N ASP A 34 -11.56 1.65 3.77
CA ASP A 34 -12.55 1.73 2.70
C ASP A 34 -13.15 3.15 2.57
N LYS A 35 -14.07 3.34 1.62
CA LYS A 35 -14.74 4.63 1.40
C LYS A 35 -15.64 5.11 2.55
N ASN A 36 -16.05 4.21 3.44
CA ASN A 36 -16.87 4.50 4.60
C ASN A 36 -16.01 4.90 5.81
N GLY A 37 -14.69 4.75 5.72
CA GLY A 37 -13.75 4.96 6.81
C GLY A 37 -13.52 3.72 7.67
N ASP A 38 -14.02 2.55 7.23
CA ASP A 38 -13.81 1.30 7.95
C ASP A 38 -12.38 0.80 7.70
N VAL A 39 -11.66 0.54 8.80
CA VAL A 39 -10.25 0.15 8.78
C VAL A 39 -10.13 -1.37 8.95
N GLU A 40 -9.46 -2.01 8.01
CA GLU A 40 -9.29 -3.46 8.00
C GLU A 40 -7.88 -3.89 7.61
N ARG A 41 -7.51 -5.10 8.03
CA ARG A 41 -6.22 -5.71 7.66
C ARG A 41 -6.32 -6.30 6.26
N LEU A 42 -5.27 -6.17 5.46
CA LEU A 42 -5.16 -6.81 4.15
C LEU A 42 -3.98 -7.79 4.15
N ALA A 43 -4.22 -9.02 3.69
CA ALA A 43 -3.18 -10.02 3.45
C ALA A 43 -3.25 -10.56 2.01
N VAL A 44 -2.15 -10.47 1.28
CA VAL A 44 -2.02 -10.86 -0.13
C VAL A 44 -1.01 -12.00 -0.25
N TYR A 45 -1.46 -13.14 -0.75
CA TYR A 45 -0.67 -14.39 -0.79
C TYR A 45 -0.12 -14.68 -2.18
N ASN A 46 0.54 -15.85 -2.34
CA ASN A 46 1.00 -16.42 -3.61
C ASN A 46 1.80 -15.48 -4.52
N TRP A 47 2.58 -14.58 -3.92
CA TRP A 47 3.57 -13.75 -4.61
C TRP A 47 4.60 -14.56 -5.44
N SER A 48 4.81 -15.83 -5.07
CA SER A 48 5.66 -16.80 -5.77
C SER A 48 5.09 -17.34 -7.07
N SER A 49 3.78 -17.16 -7.34
CA SER A 49 3.16 -17.52 -8.62
C SER A 49 3.66 -16.66 -9.79
N LEU A 50 4.29 -15.53 -9.47
CA LEU A 50 4.93 -14.66 -10.45
C LEU A 50 6.25 -15.30 -10.91
N LYS A 51 6.35 -15.64 -12.20
CA LYS A 51 7.39 -16.48 -12.84
C LYS A 51 8.89 -16.05 -12.74
N GLU A 52 9.29 -15.12 -11.86
CA GLU A 52 10.69 -14.67 -11.68
C GLU A 52 11.03 -14.50 -10.19
N ASP A 53 12.31 -14.20 -9.88
CA ASP A 53 12.87 -14.01 -8.53
C ASP A 53 11.91 -13.25 -7.59
N PHE A 54 11.34 -14.01 -6.66
CA PHE A 54 10.34 -13.58 -5.68
C PHE A 54 10.75 -12.33 -4.91
N ARG A 55 12.05 -12.21 -4.56
CA ARG A 55 12.55 -11.05 -3.81
C ARG A 55 12.50 -9.76 -4.63
N LYS A 56 12.85 -9.81 -5.92
CA LYS A 56 12.79 -8.63 -6.80
C LYS A 56 11.36 -8.15 -7.00
N LYS A 57 10.42 -9.08 -7.18
CA LYS A 57 9.00 -8.76 -7.35
C LYS A 57 8.36 -8.24 -6.08
N PHE A 58 8.78 -8.73 -4.93
CA PHE A 58 8.35 -8.17 -3.66
C PHE A 58 8.89 -6.74 -3.42
N ASP A 59 10.15 -6.48 -3.76
CA ASP A 59 10.67 -5.11 -3.71
C ASP A 59 9.88 -4.18 -4.66
N GLU A 60 9.43 -4.68 -5.81
CA GLU A 60 8.51 -3.97 -6.70
C GLU A 60 7.10 -3.83 -6.14
N ALA A 61 6.61 -4.84 -5.43
CA ALA A 61 5.34 -4.79 -4.72
C ALA A 61 5.33 -3.69 -3.66
N ILE A 62 6.33 -3.62 -2.78
CA ILE A 62 6.38 -2.56 -1.76
C ILE A 62 6.48 -1.18 -2.42
N LYS A 63 7.15 -1.05 -3.58
CA LYS A 63 7.13 0.22 -4.34
C LYS A 63 5.72 0.60 -4.79
N THR A 64 4.87 -0.40 -4.94
CA THR A 64 3.55 -0.31 -5.55
C THR A 64 2.45 -0.17 -4.48
N PHE A 65 2.58 -0.88 -3.35
CA PHE A 65 1.68 -0.83 -2.19
C PHE A 65 2.18 0.12 -1.12
N ARG A 66 2.20 1.42 -1.45
CA ARG A 66 2.65 2.49 -0.54
C ARG A 66 1.49 3.04 0.29
N PRO A 67 1.75 3.66 1.45
CA PRO A 67 0.74 4.48 2.12
C PRO A 67 0.10 5.48 1.15
N ASN A 68 -1.21 5.65 1.27
CA ASN A 68 -2.10 6.45 0.41
C ASN A 68 -2.26 5.97 -1.03
N SER A 69 -1.80 4.77 -1.39
CA SER A 69 -2.26 4.13 -2.63
C SER A 69 -3.75 3.89 -2.55
N ILE A 70 -4.47 4.22 -3.63
CA ILE A 70 -5.82 3.68 -3.85
C ILE A 70 -5.66 2.39 -4.65
N ILE A 71 -6.28 1.34 -4.14
CA ILE A 71 -6.28 0.02 -4.76
C ILE A 71 -7.71 -0.47 -4.91
N SER A 72 -7.95 -1.19 -6.01
CA SER A 72 -9.14 -2.00 -6.21
C SER A 72 -8.80 -3.46 -5.96
N ILE A 73 -9.45 -4.05 -4.97
CA ILE A 73 -9.34 -5.45 -4.61
C ILE A 73 -10.49 -6.20 -5.26
N ILE A 74 -10.17 -7.03 -6.24
CA ILE A 74 -11.14 -7.84 -6.99
C ILE A 74 -11.39 -9.15 -6.24
N ASN A 75 -12.66 -9.52 -6.13
CA ASN A 75 -13.12 -10.71 -5.40
C ASN A 75 -12.54 -10.75 -3.96
N PRO A 76 -12.71 -9.67 -3.17
CA PRO A 76 -12.16 -9.61 -1.83
C PRO A 76 -12.80 -10.71 -0.98
N TYR A 77 -12.05 -11.26 -0.04
CA TYR A 77 -12.55 -12.26 0.89
C TYR A 77 -12.26 -11.87 2.33
N MET A 78 -13.29 -11.83 3.19
CA MET A 78 -13.12 -11.53 4.62
C MET A 78 -12.99 -12.80 5.45
N ARG A 79 -11.95 -12.89 6.27
CA ARG A 79 -11.65 -14.05 7.11
C ARG A 79 -11.30 -13.64 8.54
N MET A 80 -11.55 -14.52 9.50
CA MET A 80 -10.91 -14.45 10.81
C MET A 80 -9.49 -15.04 10.80
N ALA A 81 -8.51 -14.24 11.22
CA ALA A 81 -7.16 -14.75 11.48
C ALA A 81 -7.11 -15.58 12.77
N LYS A 82 -5.99 -16.28 12.98
CA LYS A 82 -5.70 -17.06 14.19
C LYS A 82 -5.74 -16.23 15.48
N ASP A 83 -5.55 -14.92 15.37
CA ASP A 83 -5.63 -13.97 16.48
C ASP A 83 -7.05 -13.45 16.75
N MET A 84 -8.07 -14.09 16.17
CA MET A 84 -9.49 -13.78 16.33
C MET A 84 -9.91 -12.40 15.82
N ARG A 85 -9.11 -11.78 14.96
CA ARG A 85 -9.43 -10.48 14.33
C ARG A 85 -9.74 -10.68 12.84
N SER A 86 -10.60 -9.83 12.26
CA SER A 86 -10.89 -9.82 10.83
C SER A 86 -9.67 -9.43 9.99
N LEU A 87 -9.66 -9.90 8.75
CA LEU A 87 -8.82 -9.40 7.66
C LEU A 87 -9.47 -9.68 6.31
N ILE A 88 -9.12 -8.87 5.32
CA ILE A 88 -9.33 -9.11 3.90
C ILE A 88 -8.15 -9.93 3.39
N ARG A 89 -8.44 -11.13 2.90
CA ARG A 89 -7.50 -12.05 2.28
C ARG A 89 -7.64 -11.95 0.76
N VAL A 90 -6.50 -11.86 0.09
CA VAL A 90 -6.39 -11.89 -1.37
C VAL A 90 -5.46 -13.02 -1.75
N GLN A 91 -5.94 -13.92 -2.61
CA GLN A 91 -5.22 -15.15 -2.94
C GLN A 91 -3.91 -14.88 -3.67
N SER A 92 -3.86 -13.85 -4.51
CA SER A 92 -2.69 -13.56 -5.33
C SER A 92 -2.66 -12.09 -5.79
N PRO A 93 -1.50 -11.50 -6.11
CA PRO A 93 -1.40 -10.07 -6.41
C PRO A 93 -2.16 -9.64 -7.68
N GLU A 94 -2.44 -10.54 -8.63
CA GLU A 94 -3.20 -10.22 -9.85
C GLU A 94 -4.65 -9.78 -9.58
N TYR A 95 -5.18 -10.06 -8.39
CA TYR A 95 -6.49 -9.62 -7.94
C TYR A 95 -6.49 -8.20 -7.38
N ILE A 96 -5.33 -7.54 -7.35
CA ILE A 96 -5.23 -6.15 -6.94
C ILE A 96 -4.87 -5.30 -8.14
N ARG A 97 -5.72 -4.31 -8.41
CA ARG A 97 -5.42 -3.22 -9.33
C ARG A 97 -4.98 -2.03 -8.52
N LEU A 98 -3.92 -1.41 -9.00
CA LEU A 98 -3.48 -0.14 -8.45
C LEU A 98 -4.07 0.92 -9.34
N ASP A 99 -4.91 1.75 -8.74
CA ASP A 99 -5.58 2.81 -9.48
C ASP A 99 -4.74 4.09 -9.45
N TYR A 100 -3.43 3.95 -9.23
CA TYR A 100 -2.50 5.07 -9.19
C TYR A 100 -2.48 5.83 -10.52
N THR A 101 -2.75 7.13 -10.43
CA THR A 101 -2.24 8.07 -11.42
C THR A 101 -0.84 8.51 -10.97
N SER A 102 0.17 8.25 -11.80
CA SER A 102 1.54 8.78 -11.65
C SER A 102 1.60 10.32 -11.73
N GLU A 103 0.45 10.97 -11.89
CA GLU A 103 0.24 12.40 -12.04
C GLU A 103 -0.29 13.06 -10.77
N ASP A 104 -0.61 12.29 -9.72
CA ASP A 104 -1.33 12.82 -8.57
C ASP A 104 -0.54 13.96 -7.89
N LYS A 105 -1.10 15.16 -8.02
CA LYS A 105 -0.66 16.39 -7.35
C LYS A 105 -1.05 16.39 -5.86
N LYS A 106 -1.09 15.21 -5.24
CA LYS A 106 -1.58 14.98 -3.88
C LYS A 106 -0.47 14.89 -2.83
N CYS A 107 -0.77 15.43 -1.66
CA CYS A 107 0.12 15.39 -0.50
C CYS A 107 0.21 13.98 0.10
N PHE A 108 1.44 13.55 0.42
CA PHE A 108 1.75 12.27 1.08
C PHE A 108 1.16 12.13 2.49
N ILE A 109 0.72 13.22 3.10
CA ILE A 109 0.21 13.22 4.48
C ILE A 109 -1.28 13.43 4.54
N CYS A 110 -1.80 14.41 3.79
CA CYS A 110 -3.20 14.79 3.90
C CYS A 110 -4.01 14.56 2.63
N GLY A 111 -3.41 13.99 1.57
CA GLY A 111 -4.08 13.69 0.30
C GLY A 111 -4.52 14.89 -0.53
N LYS A 112 -4.40 16.12 -0.02
CA LYS A 112 -4.83 17.35 -0.72
C LYS A 112 -4.05 17.57 -2.01
N GLU A 113 -4.76 17.96 -3.06
CA GLU A 113 -4.17 18.47 -4.30
C GLU A 113 -3.55 19.85 -4.07
N ALA A 114 -2.27 20.01 -4.37
CA ALA A 114 -1.57 21.27 -4.11
C ALA A 114 -0.36 21.48 -5.04
N LYS A 115 0.21 22.69 -5.02
CA LYS A 115 1.59 22.93 -5.51
C LYS A 115 2.51 22.05 -4.68
N ILE A 116 2.90 20.93 -5.27
CA ILE A 116 3.67 19.91 -4.60
C ILE A 116 5.08 20.41 -4.31
N LEU A 117 5.47 20.33 -3.05
CA LEU A 117 6.85 20.42 -2.60
C LEU A 117 7.40 18.99 -2.53
N PRO A 118 8.24 18.55 -3.48
CA PRO A 118 8.93 17.28 -3.35
C PRO A 118 9.94 17.37 -2.19
N CYS A 119 10.12 16.27 -1.46
CA CYS A 119 11.25 16.11 -0.54
C CYS A 119 12.54 16.32 -1.33
N SER A 120 13.34 17.33 -0.98
CA SER A 120 14.56 17.69 -1.72
C SER A 120 15.62 16.58 -1.73
N ALA A 121 15.57 15.66 -0.76
CA ALA A 121 16.52 14.58 -0.64
C ALA A 121 16.15 13.34 -1.47
N CYS A 122 14.89 12.88 -1.40
CA CYS A 122 14.47 11.66 -2.10
C CYS A 122 13.70 11.94 -3.40
N LEU A 123 13.12 13.13 -3.57
CA LEU A 123 12.26 13.55 -4.70
C LEU A 123 10.99 12.71 -4.91
N MET A 124 10.79 11.65 -4.12
CA MET A 124 9.67 10.74 -4.22
C MET A 124 8.47 11.20 -3.40
N ALA A 125 8.69 11.59 -2.15
CA ALA A 125 7.63 12.10 -1.29
C ALA A 125 7.29 13.54 -1.63
N ARG A 126 6.01 13.87 -1.56
CA ARG A 126 5.44 15.08 -2.12
C ARG A 126 4.43 15.66 -1.14
N TYR A 127 4.54 16.94 -0.82
CA TYR A 127 3.72 17.55 0.23
C TYR A 127 3.02 18.82 -0.27
N CYS A 128 1.83 19.08 0.24
CA CYS A 128 1.14 20.34 -0.02
C CYS A 128 1.74 21.53 0.75
N SER A 129 2.59 21.28 1.75
CA SER A 129 3.09 22.28 2.68
C SER A 129 4.34 21.79 3.42
N LYS A 130 5.12 22.71 3.99
CA LYS A 130 6.28 22.37 4.84
C LYS A 130 5.85 21.73 6.14
N GLU A 131 4.65 22.05 6.62
CA GLU A 131 4.03 21.49 7.81
C GLU A 131 3.78 20.00 7.62
N CYS A 132 3.20 19.59 6.49
CA CYS A 132 3.03 18.19 6.14
C CYS A 132 4.39 17.47 6.01
N GLN A 133 5.39 18.09 5.38
CA GLN A 133 6.73 17.51 5.31
C GLN A 133 7.36 17.29 6.69
N LYS A 134 7.24 18.28 7.60
CA LYS A 134 7.77 18.19 8.95
C LYS A 134 7.03 17.14 9.78
N PHE A 135 5.71 17.05 9.61
CA PHE A 135 4.88 16.03 10.24
C PHE A 135 5.32 14.63 9.79
N ASP A 136 5.51 14.41 8.48
CA ASP A 136 6.05 13.14 7.96
C ASP A 136 7.42 12.82 8.59
N TRP A 137 8.28 13.83 8.68
CA TRP A 137 9.64 13.68 9.23
C TRP A 137 9.65 13.26 10.71
N ILE A 138 8.76 13.83 11.52
CA ILE A 138 8.72 13.61 12.97
C ILE A 138 7.83 12.42 13.34
N ASN A 139 6.63 12.32 12.75
CA ASN A 139 5.58 11.41 13.19
C ASN A 139 5.58 10.08 12.44
N PHE A 140 6.00 10.06 11.17
CA PHE A 140 6.10 8.85 10.35
C PHE A 140 7.55 8.47 10.03
N ASN A 141 8.50 9.11 10.71
CA ASN A 141 9.92 8.81 10.62
C ASN A 141 10.44 8.84 9.18
N HIS A 142 10.02 9.84 8.39
CA HIS A 142 10.46 9.97 6.99
C HIS A 142 11.97 9.96 6.84
N LYS A 143 12.75 10.35 7.86
CA LYS A 143 14.22 10.32 7.82
C LYS A 143 14.78 8.95 7.40
N GLU A 144 14.26 7.87 7.97
CA GLU A 144 14.74 6.52 7.64
C GLU A 144 14.23 6.08 6.27
N VAL A 145 12.95 6.32 5.99
CA VAL A 145 12.32 6.05 4.69
C VAL A 145 13.01 6.82 3.55
N CYS A 146 13.43 8.06 3.79
CA CYS A 146 14.04 8.97 2.84
C CYS A 146 15.36 8.43 2.27
N LYS A 147 16.17 7.73 3.09
CA LYS A 147 17.42 7.12 2.64
C LYS A 147 17.15 6.04 1.58
N HIS A 148 16.13 5.21 1.83
CA HIS A 148 15.70 4.20 0.89
C HIS A 148 15.14 4.85 -0.38
N LEU A 149 14.20 5.78 -0.24
CA LEU A 149 13.58 6.48 -1.37
C LEU A 149 14.60 7.22 -2.25
N LYS A 150 15.65 7.82 -1.66
CA LYS A 150 16.73 8.49 -2.40
C LYS A 150 17.58 7.53 -3.23
N LYS A 151 17.85 6.33 -2.71
CA LYS A 151 18.53 5.29 -3.49
C LYS A 151 17.66 4.87 -4.69
N PHE A 152 16.34 4.81 -4.51
CA PHE A 152 15.40 4.47 -5.57
C PHE A 152 15.22 5.56 -6.63
N SER A 153 15.14 6.84 -6.26
CA SER A 153 15.01 7.93 -7.26
C SER A 153 16.20 7.98 -8.22
N ASN A 154 17.40 7.70 -7.73
CA ASN A 154 18.61 7.61 -8.55
C ASN A 154 18.61 6.43 -9.54
N LEU A 155 17.83 5.37 -9.29
CA LEU A 155 17.74 4.20 -10.15
C LEU A 155 16.67 4.34 -11.25
N VAL A 156 15.67 5.21 -11.03
CA VAL A 156 14.54 5.43 -11.96
C VAL A 156 14.81 6.60 -12.92
N GLN A 157 15.77 7.48 -12.61
CA GLN A 157 16.15 8.62 -13.46
C GLN A 157 17.32 8.33 -14.43
N LYS A 158 17.73 7.06 -14.56
CA LYS A 158 18.69 6.58 -15.56
C LYS A 158 17.95 5.77 -16.62
#